data_AF-A0A7W1PHC2-F1
#
_entry.id   AF-A0A7W1PHC2-F1
#
_cell.length_a   1.000
_cell.length_b   1.000
_cell.length_c   1.000
_cell.angle_alpha   90.00
_cell.angle_beta   90.00
_cell.angle_gamma   90.00
#
_symmetry.space_group_name_H-M   'P 1'
#
loop_
_entity.id
_entity.type
_entity.pdbx_description
1 polymer ?
#
loop_
_entity_poly.entity_id
_entity_poly.type
_entity_poly.pdbx_seq_one_letter_code
_entity_poly.pdbx_strand_id
1 'polypeptide(L)' 'MRVDVHFGLPTSTAELAGRVVAVIDVLRASSTIAAALHNGARAVVPLESPDEVVTRLKAFARSDVV' A
#
# COMPACT_ATOMS: atom_id res chain seq x y z
N MET A 1 16.26 -10.90 17.31
CA MET A 1 15.49 -10.14 16.30
C MET A 1 15.84 -8.66 16.46
N ARG A 2 16.31 -8.00 15.40
CA ARG A 2 16.62 -6.55 15.41
C ARG A 2 15.42 -5.79 14.83
N VAL A 3 15.05 -4.69 15.47
CA VAL A 3 13.98 -3.80 15.02
C VAL A 3 14.55 -2.38 14.95
N ASP A 4 14.44 -1.76 13.79
CA ASP A 4 14.86 -0.38 13.52
C ASP A 4 13.61 0.43 13.10
N VAL A 5 13.59 1.74 13.35
CA VAL A 5 12.49 2.64 12.96
C VAL A 5 13.02 3.75 12.07
N HIS A 6 12.40 3.92 10.91
CA HIS A 6 12.66 5.03 10.00
C HIS A 6 11.49 6.02 10.09
N PHE A 7 11.77 7.26 10.48
CA PHE A 7 10.77 8.32 10.50
C PHE A 7 10.76 9.04 9.15
N GLY A 8 9.58 9.17 8.55
CA GLY A 8 9.43 9.76 7.21
C GLY A 8 9.68 8.76 6.09
N LEU A 9 9.67 9.26 4.86
CA LEU A 9 9.94 8.43 3.68
C LEU A 9 11.44 8.10 3.61
N PRO A 10 11.81 6.86 3.26
CA PRO A 10 13.20 6.53 3.03
C PRO A 10 13.73 7.36 1.85
N THR A 11 14.92 7.91 2.01
CA THR A 11 15.63 8.65 0.95
C THR A 11 16.13 7.72 -0.16
N SER A 12 16.31 6.43 0.14
CA SER A 12 16.63 5.40 -0.84
C SER A 12 16.08 4.02 -0.44
N THR A 13 15.81 3.18 -1.44
CA THR A 13 15.40 1.78 -1.21
C THR A 13 16.55 0.89 -0.74
N ALA A 14 17.80 1.32 -0.93
CA ALA A 14 19.00 0.57 -0.52
C ALA A 14 19.07 0.35 0.99
N GLU A 15 18.57 1.31 1.79
CA GLU A 15 18.53 1.22 3.25
C GLU A 15 17.62 0.08 3.76
N LEU A 16 16.61 -0.28 2.97
CA LEU A 16 15.61 -1.28 3.30
C LEU A 16 15.88 -2.64 2.64
N ALA A 17 16.88 -2.72 1.77
CA ALA A 17 17.19 -3.93 1.01
C ALA A 17 17.52 -5.11 1.94
N GLY A 18 16.92 -6.28 1.66
CA GLY A 18 17.13 -7.50 2.43
C GLY A 18 16.46 -7.54 3.81
N ARG A 19 15.59 -6.57 4.13
CA ARG A 19 14.86 -6.49 5.40
C ARG A 19 13.37 -6.75 5.21
N VAL A 20 12.72 -7.21 6.28
CA VAL A 20 11.25 -7.19 6.39
C VAL A 20 10.83 -5.79 6.80
N VAL A 21 9.98 -5.15 5.99
CA VAL A 21 9.53 -3.77 6.21
C VAL A 21 8.04 -3.76 6.55
N ALA A 22 7.70 -3.15 7.68
CA ALA A 22 6.32 -2.81 8.02
C ALA A 22 6.08 -1.32 7.72
N VAL A 23 5.23 -1.02 6.72
CA VAL A 23 4.86 0.35 6.37
C VAL A 23 3.76 0.83 7.32
N ILE A 24 3.99 1.96 8.00
CA ILE A 24 3.04 2.52 8.97
C ILE A 24 2.59 3.91 8.50
N ASP A 25 1.30 3.97 8.15
CA ASP A 25 0.54 5.21 7.98
C ASP A 25 -0.81 4.99 8.68
N VAL A 26 -0.84 5.23 9.99
CA VAL A 26 -2.02 4.94 10.83
C VAL A 26 -3.22 5.78 10.41
N LEU A 27 -2.99 7.03 10.00
CA LEU A 27 -4.02 8.02 9.70
C LEU A 27 -3.86 8.51 8.25
N ARG A 28 -4.36 7.79 7.24
CA ARG A 28 -5.30 6.65 7.34
C ARG A 28 -4.94 5.47 6.43
N ALA A 29 -3.82 5.51 5.70
CA ALA A 29 -3.63 4.58 4.59
C ALA A 29 -3.52 3.12 5.04
N SER A 30 -2.56 2.79 5.93
CA SER A 30 -2.34 1.41 6.37
C SER A 30 -3.53 0.84 7.15
N SER A 31 -4.21 1.66 7.96
CA SER A 31 -5.44 1.27 8.66
C SER A 31 -6.59 0.97 7.68
N THR A 32 -6.74 1.76 6.62
CA THR A 32 -7.74 1.53 5.57
C THR A 32 -7.45 0.25 4.80
N ILE A 33 -6.19 0.01 4.44
CA ILE A 33 -5.75 -1.21 3.74
C ILE A 33 -6.05 -2.44 4.61
N ALA A 34 -5.66 -2.41 5.89
CA ALA A 34 -5.92 -3.51 6.82
C ALA A 34 -7.42 -3.79 6.96
N ALA A 35 -8.24 -2.75 7.12
CA ALA A 35 -9.70 -2.89 7.22
C ALA A 35 -10.32 -3.46 5.93
N ALA A 36 -9.90 -2.99 4.76
CA ALA A 36 -10.41 -3.47 3.47
C ALA A 36 -10.12 -4.97 3.28
N LEU A 37 -8.88 -5.40 3.53
CA LEU A 37 -8.47 -6.80 3.44
C LEU A 37 -9.19 -7.68 4.48
N HIS A 38 -9.32 -7.19 5.72
CA HIS A 38 -10.07 -7.89 6.77
C HIS A 38 -11.54 -8.09 6.39
N ASN A 39 -12.14 -7.12 5.71
CA ASN A 39 -13.53 -7.16 5.26
C ASN A 39 -13.74 -7.89 3.92
N GLY A 40 -12.71 -8.58 3.40
CA GLY A 40 -12.85 -9.46 2.25
C GLY A 40 -12.42 -8.89 0.90
N ALA A 41 -11.79 -7.70 0.86
CA ALA A 41 -11.16 -7.24 -0.37
C ALA A 41 -10.08 -8.25 -0.80
N ARG A 42 -10.12 -8.68 -2.07
CA ARG A 42 -9.15 -9.64 -2.63
C ARG A 42 -7.73 -9.09 -2.62
N ALA A 43 -7.59 -7.80 -2.93
CA ALA A 43 -6.32 -7.10 -2.96
C ALA A 43 -6.54 -5.59 -2.83
N VAL A 44 -5.51 -4.87 -2.39
CA VAL A 44 -5.46 -3.41 -2.46
C VAL A 44 -4.24 -3.03 -3.29
N VAL A 45 -4.45 -2.24 -4.35
CA VAL A 45 -3.39 -1.78 -5.24
C VAL A 45 -3.17 -0.27 -5.00
N PRO A 46 -2.15 0.14 -4.23
CA PRO A 46 -1.83 1.54 -4.06
C PRO A 46 -1.28 2.11 -5.38
N LEU A 47 -1.74 3.31 -5.74
CA LEU A 47 -1.35 4.06 -6.94
C LEU A 47 -0.96 5.48 -6.51
N GLU A 48 -0.11 6.13 -7.29
CA GLU A 48 0.50 7.40 -6.92
C GLU A 48 -0.50 8.56 -6.99
N SER A 49 -1.42 8.54 -7.96
CA SER A 49 -2.35 9.63 -8.21
C SER A 49 -3.74 9.18 -8.64
N PRO A 50 -4.77 10.03 -8.46
CA PRO A 50 -6.12 9.76 -8.98
C PRO A 50 -6.16 9.54 -10.49
N ASP A 51 -5.33 10.24 -11.26
CA ASP A 51 -5.28 10.08 -12.73
C ASP A 51 -4.74 8.70 -13.13
N GLU A 52 -3.75 8.19 -12.39
CA GLU A 52 -3.26 6.83 -12.55
C GLU A 52 -4.35 5.80 -12.21
N VAL A 53 -5.13 6.04 -11.16
CA VAL A 53 -6.28 5.19 -10.78
C VAL A 53 -7.27 5.12 -11.94
N VAL A 54 -7.72 6.26 -12.47
CA VAL A 54 -8.68 6.31 -13.60
C VAL A 54 -8.13 5.58 -14.82
N THR A 55 -6.84 5.74 -15.10
CA THR A 55 -6.19 5.08 -16.24
C THR A 55 -6.15 3.57 -16.05
N ARG A 56 -5.71 3.10 -14.88
CA ARG A 56 -5.52 1.68 -14.59
C ARG A 56 -6.84 0.93 -14.43
N LEU A 57 -7.87 1.58 -13.90
CA LEU A 57 -9.22 1.03 -13.76
C LEU A 57 -9.83 0.58 -15.09
N LYS A 58 -9.47 1.22 -16.22
CA LYS A 58 -9.97 0.84 -17.55
C LYS A 58 -9.54 -0.57 -17.99
N ALA A 59 -8.49 -1.12 -17.38
CA ALA A 59 -8.01 -2.47 -17.66
C ALA A 59 -8.73 -3.56 -16.84
N PHE A 60 -9.60 -3.17 -15.90
CA PHE A 60 -10.32 -4.08 -15.03
C PHE A 60 -11.78 -4.22 -15.45
N ALA A 61 -12.33 -5.43 -15.32
CA ALA A 61 -13.76 -5.62 -15.39
C ALA A 61 -14.42 -5.04 -14.13
N ARG A 62 -15.70 -4.67 -14.23
CA ARG A 62 -16.43 -4.12 -13.09
C ARG A 62 -16.50 -5.09 -11.89
N SER A 63 -16.45 -6.39 -12.15
CA SER A 63 -16.39 -7.46 -11.15
C SER A 63 -15.05 -7.53 -10.41
N ASP A 64 -13.99 -6.94 -10.97
CA ASP A 64 -12.66 -7.00 -10.37
C ASP A 64 -12.47 -5.93 -9.28
N VAL A 65 -13.35 -4.92 -9.26
CA VAL A 65 -13.27 -3.71 -8.44
C VAL A 65 -14.57 -3.55 -7.65
N VAL A 66 -14.73 -4.36 -6.59
CA VAL A 66 -15.89 -4.34 -5.68
C VAL A 66 -15.43 -4.52 -4.25
#